data_AF-A0A3A8KSU2-F1
#
_entry.id   AF-A0A3A8KSU2-F1
#
_cell.length_a   1.000
_cell.length_b   1.000
_cell.length_c   1.000
_cell.angle_alpha   90.00
_cell.angle_beta   90.00
_cell.angle_gamma   90.00
#
_symmetry.space_group_name_H-M   'P 1'
#
loop_
_entity.id
_entity.type
_entity.pdbx_description
1 polymer ?
#
loop_
_entity_poly.entity_id
_entity_poly.type
_entity_poly.pdbx_seq_one_letter_code
_entity_poly.pdbx_strand_id
1 'polypeptide(L)'
;MGLAELLGLVTHQSTSQQAWEQLSVKLKSTLSADAASWRLQDADFEDILQTMMEKLASQGVHALVGKSEGECREYLRTMFRHMAILRDRKGKREVMVDSVPDVEVRPVSEERVELKQAGELLERVYQAYRQKRRPDHLPELEKDWAELSGLLSGELDMESILLGRERLALGASIAEKEKAAQRVYKRHGRLRDHLTTMARWLEEKGCLSSDELKQVIQLSAWMKRNQKEGTT
;
A
#
# COMPACT_ATOMS: atom_id res chain seq x y z
N MET A 1 -20.95 9.76 29.12
CA MET A 1 -20.80 8.47 28.42
C MET A 1 -19.50 8.48 27.63
N GLY A 2 -18.65 7.48 27.86
CA GLY A 2 -17.35 7.30 27.20
C GLY A 2 -17.46 6.68 25.80
N LEU A 3 -16.38 6.70 25.02
CA LEU A 3 -16.29 6.03 23.72
C LEU A 3 -16.49 4.51 23.85
N ALA A 4 -15.91 3.87 24.87
CA ALA A 4 -16.05 2.44 25.11
C ALA A 4 -17.50 2.04 25.45
N GLU A 5 -18.19 2.88 26.22
CA GLU A 5 -19.62 2.69 26.55
C GLU A 5 -20.50 2.84 25.31
N LEU A 6 -20.25 3.87 24.49
CA LEU A 6 -20.96 4.09 23.23
C LEU A 6 -20.75 2.96 22.23
N LEU A 7 -19.51 2.49 22.07
CA LEU A 7 -19.18 1.36 21.20
C LEU A 7 -19.84 0.06 21.70
N GLY A 8 -19.86 -0.16 23.01
CA GLY A 8 -20.58 -1.29 23.62
C GLY A 8 -22.09 -1.23 23.33
N LEU A 9 -22.71 -0.07 23.52
CA LEU A 9 -24.14 0.12 23.25
C LEU A 9 -24.49 -0.15 21.79
N VAL A 10 -23.65 0.25 20.83
CA VAL A 10 -23.89 0.08 19.39
C VAL A 10 -23.75 -1.39 18.92
N THR A 11 -23.12 -2.28 19.71
CA THR A 11 -23.03 -3.72 19.38
C THR A 11 -24.24 -4.56 19.74
N HIS A 12 -25.08 -4.10 20.67
CA HIS A 12 -26.29 -4.83 21.05
C HIS A 12 -27.40 -4.48 20.05
N GLN A 13 -27.89 -5.49 19.33
CA GLN A 13 -28.72 -5.41 18.10
C GLN A 13 -30.08 -4.66 18.18
N SER A 14 -30.31 -3.82 19.19
CA SER A 14 -31.52 -3.00 19.33
C SER A 14 -31.27 -1.53 19.66
N THR A 15 -30.07 -1.00 19.43
CA THR A 15 -29.75 0.41 19.76
C THR A 15 -30.19 1.39 18.69
N SER A 16 -30.86 2.44 19.18
CA SER A 16 -31.45 3.53 18.41
C SER A 16 -30.41 4.32 17.63
N GLN A 17 -30.84 4.89 16.50
CA GLN A 17 -30.14 5.91 15.72
C GLN A 17 -29.41 6.96 16.59
N GLN A 18 -29.96 7.26 17.77
CA GLN A 18 -29.39 8.14 18.80
C GLN A 18 -28.00 7.70 19.32
N ALA A 19 -27.72 6.41 19.47
CA ALA A 19 -26.42 5.91 19.92
C ALA A 19 -25.33 6.13 18.86
N TRP A 20 -25.69 5.95 17.58
CA TRP A 20 -24.82 6.25 16.44
C TRP A 20 -24.55 7.75 16.30
N GLU A 21 -25.57 8.60 16.49
CA GLU A 21 -25.41 10.05 16.50
C GLU A 21 -24.46 10.51 17.61
N GLN A 22 -24.60 9.95 18.82
CA GLN A 22 -23.71 10.26 19.93
C GLN A 22 -22.27 9.77 19.71
N LEU A 23 -22.09 8.60 19.09
CA LEU A 23 -20.77 8.10 18.70
C LEU A 23 -20.11 9.03 17.66
N SER A 24 -20.87 9.50 16.66
CA SER A 24 -20.38 10.46 15.66
C SER A 24 -19.87 11.75 16.31
N VAL A 25 -20.66 12.37 17.19
CA VAL A 25 -20.28 13.58 17.94
C VAL A 25 -19.03 13.33 18.79
N LYS A 26 -18.93 12.17 19.42
CA LYS A 26 -17.78 11.81 20.26
C LYS A 26 -16.52 11.56 19.44
N LEU A 27 -16.62 10.94 18.28
CA LEU A 27 -15.52 10.75 17.34
C LEU A 27 -15.01 12.11 16.81
N LYS A 28 -15.93 12.98 16.40
CA LYS A 28 -15.60 14.33 15.90
C LYS A 28 -14.81 15.12 16.94
N SER A 29 -15.26 15.13 18.20
CA SER A 29 -14.54 15.82 19.28
C SER A 29 -13.21 15.17 19.66
N THR A 30 -13.08 13.85 19.52
CA THR A 30 -11.85 13.11 19.84
C THR A 30 -10.77 13.29 18.78
N LEU A 31 -11.17 13.37 17.52
CA LEU A 31 -10.28 13.39 16.35
C LEU A 31 -10.03 14.79 15.79
N SER A 32 -10.71 15.83 16.29
CA SER A 32 -10.54 17.21 15.80
C SER A 32 -9.09 17.72 15.93
N ALA A 33 -8.42 17.42 17.04
CA ALA A 33 -7.01 17.76 17.23
C ALA A 33 -6.09 16.98 16.27
N ASP A 34 -6.40 15.71 16.03
CA ASP A 34 -5.69 14.90 15.05
C ASP A 34 -5.93 15.46 13.63
N ALA A 35 -7.17 15.81 13.26
CA ALA A 35 -7.49 16.43 11.96
C ALA A 35 -6.75 17.75 11.72
N ALA A 36 -6.67 18.62 12.74
CA ALA A 36 -5.91 19.85 12.69
C ALA A 36 -4.41 19.61 12.46
N SER A 37 -3.83 18.58 13.10
CA SER A 37 -2.41 18.23 12.88
C SER A 37 -2.12 17.75 11.45
N TRP A 38 -3.13 17.20 10.77
CA TRP A 38 -3.06 16.76 9.38
C TRP A 38 -3.49 17.84 8.37
N ARG A 39 -3.87 19.05 8.82
CA ARG A 39 -4.37 20.15 7.99
C ARG A 39 -5.52 19.75 7.05
N LEU A 40 -6.39 18.85 7.51
CA LEU A 40 -7.55 18.43 6.72
C LEU A 40 -8.56 19.57 6.64
N GLN A 41 -9.18 19.76 5.47
CA GLN A 41 -10.34 20.64 5.36
C GLN A 41 -11.54 20.00 6.07
N ASP A 42 -12.49 20.82 6.51
CA ASP A 42 -13.67 20.34 7.23
C ASP A 42 -14.46 19.30 6.42
N ALA A 43 -14.60 19.50 5.11
CA ALA A 43 -15.26 18.53 4.23
C ALA A 43 -14.51 17.18 4.18
N ASP A 44 -13.17 17.20 4.15
CA ASP A 44 -12.36 15.98 4.15
C ASP A 44 -12.47 15.24 5.48
N PHE A 45 -12.54 15.99 6.58
CA PHE A 45 -12.68 15.44 7.91
C PHE A 45 -14.03 14.75 8.09
N GLU A 46 -15.13 15.40 7.68
CA GLU A 46 -16.47 14.81 7.74
C GLU A 46 -16.60 13.54 6.90
N ASP A 47 -16.03 13.52 5.69
CA ASP A 47 -16.04 12.31 4.86
C ASP A 47 -15.25 11.15 5.49
N ILE A 48 -14.11 11.44 6.12
CA ILE A 48 -13.32 10.43 6.84
C ILE A 48 -14.12 9.91 8.03
N LEU A 49 -14.78 10.78 8.79
CA LEU A 49 -15.64 10.38 9.90
C LEU A 49 -16.79 9.48 9.43
N GLN A 50 -17.45 9.84 8.34
CA GLN A 50 -18.54 9.05 7.75
C GLN A 50 -18.04 7.65 7.33
N THR A 51 -16.90 7.59 6.64
CA THR A 51 -16.29 6.31 6.24
C THR A 51 -15.87 5.47 7.45
N MET A 52 -15.36 6.10 8.51
CA MET A 52 -15.03 5.43 9.77
C MET A 52 -16.27 4.82 10.43
N MET A 53 -17.38 5.54 10.44
CA MET A 53 -18.66 5.08 10.99
C MET A 53 -19.19 3.86 10.23
N GLU A 54 -19.14 3.87 8.90
CA GLU A 54 -19.54 2.74 8.05
C GLU A 54 -18.65 1.50 8.29
N LYS A 55 -17.35 1.69 8.48
CA LYS A 55 -16.43 0.59 8.82
C LYS A 55 -16.67 0.03 10.22
N LEU A 56 -16.96 0.89 11.18
CA LEU A 56 -17.35 0.46 12.51
C LEU A 56 -18.61 -0.40 12.43
N ALA A 57 -19.66 0.09 11.76
CA ALA A 57 -20.94 -0.59 11.61
C ALA A 57 -20.82 -1.97 10.93
N SER A 58 -19.99 -2.07 9.91
CA SER A 58 -19.86 -3.31 9.12
C SER A 58 -18.94 -4.36 9.75
N GLN A 59 -17.85 -3.95 10.39
CA GLN A 59 -16.77 -4.88 10.77
C GLN A 59 -16.05 -4.53 12.08
N GLY A 60 -16.14 -3.29 12.55
CA GLY A 60 -15.20 -2.74 13.54
C GLY A 60 -15.67 -2.79 14.99
N VAL A 61 -16.98 -2.76 15.27
CA VAL A 61 -17.45 -2.58 16.66
C VAL A 61 -17.13 -3.80 17.54
N HIS A 62 -17.19 -5.02 16.99
CA HIS A 62 -16.87 -6.25 17.72
C HIS A 62 -15.44 -6.33 18.25
N ALA A 63 -14.48 -5.71 17.55
CA ALA A 63 -13.07 -5.68 17.96
C ALA A 63 -12.80 -4.76 19.17
N LEU A 64 -13.77 -3.90 19.51
CA LEU A 64 -13.68 -2.89 20.55
C LEU A 64 -14.51 -3.21 21.80
N VAL A 65 -15.30 -4.29 21.75
CA VAL A 65 -16.10 -4.75 22.90
C VAL A 65 -15.17 -5.22 24.03
N GLY A 66 -15.39 -4.69 25.24
CA GLY A 66 -14.61 -5.04 26.43
C GLY A 66 -13.21 -4.40 26.49
N LYS A 67 -12.90 -3.48 25.57
CA LYS A 67 -11.65 -2.70 25.59
C LYS A 67 -11.79 -1.46 26.47
N SER A 68 -10.67 -1.03 27.04
CA SER A 68 -10.61 0.22 27.81
C SER A 68 -10.82 1.45 26.92
N GLU A 69 -11.27 2.56 27.51
CA GLU A 69 -11.45 3.84 26.81
C GLU A 69 -10.18 4.30 26.06
N GLY A 70 -9.01 4.03 26.64
CA GLY A 70 -7.71 4.34 26.04
C GLY A 70 -7.42 3.50 24.80
N GLU A 71 -7.68 2.19 24.86
CA GLU A 71 -7.52 1.28 23.72
C GLU A 71 -8.49 1.61 22.58
N CYS A 72 -9.75 1.91 22.90
CA CYS A 72 -10.73 2.36 21.93
C CYS A 72 -10.28 3.64 21.22
N ARG A 73 -9.77 4.62 21.98
CA ARG A 73 -9.26 5.87 21.42
C ARG A 73 -8.07 5.66 20.49
N GLU A 74 -7.11 4.83 20.88
CA GLU A 74 -5.92 4.58 20.08
C GLU A 74 -6.25 3.82 18.78
N TYR A 75 -7.17 2.87 18.85
CA TYR A 75 -7.69 2.18 17.66
C TYR A 75 -8.35 3.16 16.69
N LEU A 76 -9.24 4.01 17.19
CA LEU A 76 -9.96 5.00 16.39
C LEU A 76 -9.01 6.02 15.75
N ARG A 77 -7.97 6.45 16.48
CA ARG A 77 -6.89 7.30 15.94
C ARG A 77 -6.10 6.60 14.84
N THR A 78 -5.76 5.34 15.03
CA THR A 78 -5.04 4.55 14.03
C THR A 78 -5.87 4.41 12.75
N MET A 79 -7.16 4.12 12.90
CA MET A 79 -8.11 4.04 11.79
C MET A 79 -8.24 5.38 11.06
N PHE A 80 -8.37 6.49 11.81
CA PHE A 80 -8.40 7.84 11.27
C PHE A 80 -7.16 8.17 10.45
N ARG A 81 -5.96 7.94 11.00
CA ARG A 81 -4.69 8.17 10.30
C ARG A 81 -4.59 7.36 9.02
N HIS A 82 -5.00 6.09 9.05
CA HIS A 82 -4.99 5.26 7.85
C HIS A 82 -5.92 5.82 6.77
N MET A 83 -7.13 6.27 7.13
CA MET A 83 -8.06 6.87 6.18
C MET A 83 -7.56 8.21 5.63
N ALA A 84 -6.99 9.06 6.48
CA ALA A 84 -6.38 10.33 6.05
C ALA A 84 -5.24 10.10 5.04
N ILE A 85 -4.37 9.11 5.28
CA ILE A 85 -3.31 8.72 4.34
C ILE A 85 -3.88 8.20 3.03
N LEU A 86 -4.92 7.37 3.07
CA LEU A 86 -5.56 6.85 1.85
C LEU A 86 -6.20 7.97 1.03
N ARG A 87 -6.81 8.96 1.68
CA ARG A 87 -7.41 10.14 1.03
C ARG A 87 -6.35 11.07 0.45
N ASP A 88 -5.29 11.39 1.18
CA ASP A 88 -4.14 12.17 0.68
C ASP A 88 -3.52 11.50 -0.56
N ARG A 89 -3.40 10.16 -0.55
CA ARG A 89 -2.96 9.40 -1.72
C ARG A 89 -3.93 9.45 -2.90
N LYS A 90 -5.23 9.59 -2.65
CA LYS A 90 -6.27 9.72 -3.69
C LYS A 90 -6.28 11.14 -4.28
N GLY A 91 -6.24 12.18 -3.45
CA GLY A 91 -6.16 13.57 -3.88
C GLY A 91 -4.86 13.89 -4.62
N LYS A 92 -3.70 13.36 -4.16
CA LYS A 92 -2.43 13.47 -4.90
C LYS A 92 -2.44 12.71 -6.23
N ARG A 93 -3.30 11.70 -6.37
CA ARG A 93 -3.52 11.01 -7.65
C ARG A 93 -4.35 11.85 -8.61
N GLU A 94 -5.36 12.57 -8.11
CA GLU A 94 -6.19 13.46 -8.92
C GLU A 94 -5.43 14.73 -9.35
N VAL A 95 -4.65 15.35 -8.45
CA VAL A 95 -3.83 16.55 -8.79
C VAL A 95 -2.67 16.23 -9.75
N MET A 96 -2.13 15.02 -9.72
CA MET A 96 -1.14 14.58 -10.72
C MET A 96 -1.74 14.32 -12.10
N VAL A 97 -3.06 14.18 -12.23
CA VAL A 97 -3.71 13.96 -13.53
C VAL A 97 -3.96 15.31 -14.23
N ASP A 98 -4.31 16.37 -13.50
CA ASP A 98 -4.61 17.69 -14.10
C ASP A 98 -3.36 18.54 -14.44
N SER A 99 -2.18 18.19 -13.92
CA SER A 99 -0.93 18.93 -14.20
C SER A 99 -0.04 18.27 -15.26
N VAL A 100 -0.49 17.16 -15.85
CA VAL A 100 0.13 16.62 -17.06
C VAL A 100 -0.62 17.28 -18.22
N PRO A 101 0.00 18.15 -19.04
CA PRO A 101 -0.67 18.66 -20.23
C PRO A 101 -1.18 17.46 -21.00
N ASP A 102 -2.46 17.47 -21.42
CA ASP A 102 -3.15 16.39 -22.15
C ASP A 102 -2.18 15.69 -23.12
N VAL A 103 -1.47 14.70 -22.59
CA VAL A 103 -0.86 13.67 -23.38
C VAL A 103 -2.10 12.86 -23.66
N GLU A 104 -2.65 13.02 -24.86
CA GLU A 104 -3.54 12.02 -25.44
C GLU A 104 -2.94 10.68 -25.02
N VAL A 105 -3.54 10.03 -24.02
CA VAL A 105 -3.27 8.63 -23.75
C VAL A 105 -3.99 7.94 -24.89
N ARG A 106 -3.35 8.01 -26.07
CA ARG A 106 -3.63 7.11 -27.16
C ARG A 106 -3.65 5.73 -26.51
N PRO A 107 -4.63 4.87 -26.82
CA PRO A 107 -4.57 3.49 -26.39
C PRO A 107 -3.17 3.04 -26.80
N VAL A 108 -2.32 2.80 -25.79
CA VAL A 108 -0.93 2.45 -26.02
C VAL A 108 -1.04 1.13 -26.73
N SER A 109 -0.93 1.18 -28.07
CA SER A 109 -0.68 0.03 -28.91
C SER A 109 0.34 -0.76 -28.15
N GLU A 110 0.04 -2.02 -27.86
CA GLU A 110 0.79 -2.96 -27.04
C GLU A 110 2.31 -2.87 -27.30
N GLU A 111 2.93 -1.84 -26.76
CA GLU A 111 4.36 -1.73 -26.63
C GLU A 111 4.60 -2.67 -25.47
N ARG A 112 4.81 -3.93 -25.86
CA ARG A 112 5.77 -4.80 -25.20
C ARG A 112 7.01 -3.94 -24.98
N VAL A 113 7.04 -3.20 -23.87
CA VAL A 113 8.28 -2.79 -23.23
C VAL A 113 9.06 -4.09 -23.20
N GLU A 114 10.07 -4.21 -24.06
CA GLU A 114 10.84 -5.44 -24.17
C GLU A 114 11.33 -5.72 -22.77
N LEU A 115 10.79 -6.76 -22.14
CA LEU A 115 10.99 -7.14 -20.74
C LEU A 115 12.47 -7.06 -20.32
N LYS A 116 13.36 -7.32 -21.28
CA LYS A 116 14.80 -7.20 -21.19
C LYS A 116 15.30 -5.78 -20.93
N GLN A 117 14.89 -4.79 -21.72
CA GLN A 117 15.26 -3.37 -21.54
C GLN A 117 14.72 -2.82 -20.22
N ALA A 118 13.54 -3.30 -19.82
CA ALA A 118 12.92 -3.00 -18.55
C ALA A 118 13.73 -3.52 -17.35
N GLY A 119 14.21 -4.77 -17.42
CA GLY A 119 15.10 -5.34 -16.40
C GLY A 119 16.41 -4.57 -16.27
N GLU A 120 17.03 -4.20 -17.39
CA GLU A 120 18.28 -3.43 -17.43
C GLU A 120 18.13 -2.05 -16.78
N LEU A 121 17.00 -1.37 -17.00
CA LEU A 121 16.71 -0.08 -16.37
C LEU A 121 16.59 -0.20 -14.84
N LEU A 122 15.87 -1.20 -14.34
CA LEU A 122 15.72 -1.42 -12.90
C LEU A 122 17.04 -1.84 -12.24
N GLU A 123 17.83 -2.68 -12.90
CA GLU A 123 19.17 -3.06 -12.44
C GLU A 123 20.06 -1.82 -12.31
N ARG A 124 20.04 -0.92 -13.30
CA ARG A 124 20.81 0.32 -13.24
C ARG A 124 20.37 1.24 -12.09
N VAL A 125 19.07 1.38 -11.85
CA VAL A 125 18.51 2.13 -10.70
C VAL A 125 19.03 1.53 -9.39
N TYR A 126 18.96 0.21 -9.27
CA TYR A 126 19.40 -0.52 -8.09
C TYR A 126 20.91 -0.34 -7.82
N GLN A 127 21.76 -0.52 -8.83
CA GLN A 127 23.21 -0.35 -8.73
C GLN A 127 23.60 1.10 -8.43
N ALA A 128 22.99 2.08 -9.10
CA ALA A 128 23.27 3.49 -8.87
C ALA A 128 22.91 3.92 -7.44
N TYR A 129 21.80 3.41 -6.90
CA TYR A 129 21.41 3.65 -5.52
C TYR A 129 22.41 3.01 -4.53
N ARG A 130 22.80 1.75 -4.77
CA ARG A 130 23.77 1.02 -3.93
C ARG A 130 25.14 1.69 -3.87
N GLN A 131 25.59 2.29 -4.96
CA GLN A 131 26.85 3.03 -5.01
C GLN A 131 26.80 4.33 -4.21
N LYS A 132 25.67 5.05 -4.24
CA LYS A 132 25.55 6.37 -3.58
C LYS A 132 25.13 6.30 -2.12
N ARG A 133 24.40 5.27 -1.74
CA ARG A 133 23.97 5.03 -0.36
C ARG A 133 24.51 3.66 0.02
N ARG A 134 25.40 3.59 1.02
CA ARG A 134 25.63 2.34 1.77
C ARG A 134 24.56 2.27 2.86
N PRO A 135 23.49 1.49 2.71
CA PRO A 135 22.45 1.38 3.70
C PRO A 135 22.64 0.09 4.50
N ASP A 136 22.54 0.18 5.82
CA ASP A 136 22.54 -0.98 6.73
C ASP A 136 21.34 -1.95 6.49
N HIS A 137 20.43 -1.60 5.56
CA HIS A 137 19.20 -2.33 5.23
C HIS A 137 19.26 -3.08 3.88
N LEU A 138 20.45 -3.20 3.26
CA LEU A 138 20.64 -3.90 1.98
C LEU A 138 20.31 -5.40 1.95
N PRO A 139 20.54 -6.22 2.99
CA PRO A 139 20.53 -7.67 2.81
C PRO A 139 19.19 -8.28 2.39
N GLU A 140 18.06 -7.74 2.90
CA GLU A 140 16.73 -8.23 2.48
C GLU A 140 16.36 -7.72 1.08
N LEU A 141 16.78 -6.50 0.75
CA LEU A 141 16.52 -5.87 -0.53
C LEU A 141 17.35 -6.53 -1.65
N GLU A 142 18.59 -6.92 -1.37
CA GLU A 142 19.45 -7.72 -2.25
C GLU A 142 18.82 -9.07 -2.60
N LYS A 143 18.26 -9.76 -1.60
CA LYS A 143 17.60 -11.07 -1.81
C LYS A 143 16.31 -10.93 -2.62
N ASP A 144 15.46 -9.97 -2.26
CA ASP A 144 14.22 -9.71 -2.99
C ASP A 144 14.52 -9.26 -4.44
N TRP A 145 15.60 -8.49 -4.64
CA TRP A 145 16.06 -8.07 -5.97
C TRP A 145 16.53 -9.25 -6.81
N ALA A 146 17.36 -10.14 -6.25
CA ALA A 146 17.83 -11.33 -6.95
C ALA A 146 16.67 -12.23 -7.41
N GLU A 147 15.64 -12.40 -6.57
CA GLU A 147 14.43 -13.15 -6.94
C GLU A 147 13.64 -12.49 -8.06
N LEU A 148 13.36 -11.19 -7.95
CA LEU A 148 12.62 -10.48 -8.97
C LEU A 148 13.40 -10.46 -10.30
N SER A 149 14.71 -10.24 -10.25
CA SER A 149 15.58 -10.21 -11.43
C SER A 149 15.67 -11.59 -12.09
N GLY A 150 15.81 -12.67 -11.31
CA GLY A 150 15.76 -14.04 -11.83
C GLY A 150 14.42 -14.40 -12.46
N LEU A 151 13.30 -13.94 -11.88
CA LEU A 151 11.97 -14.11 -12.49
C LEU A 151 11.83 -13.36 -13.82
N LEU A 152 12.35 -12.12 -13.90
CA LEU A 152 12.25 -11.29 -15.10
C LEU A 152 13.16 -11.79 -16.24
N SER A 153 14.30 -12.39 -15.90
CA SER A 153 15.23 -13.01 -16.86
C SER A 153 14.84 -14.43 -17.26
N GLY A 154 13.92 -15.07 -16.51
CA GLY A 154 13.52 -16.46 -16.71
C GLY A 154 14.51 -17.48 -16.12
N GLU A 155 15.52 -17.03 -15.36
CA GLU A 155 16.46 -17.91 -14.64
C GLU A 155 15.85 -18.56 -13.40
N LEU A 156 14.82 -17.94 -12.82
CA LEU A 156 14.05 -18.45 -11.70
C LEU A 156 12.58 -18.59 -12.10
N ASP A 157 11.93 -19.62 -11.56
CA ASP A 157 10.48 -19.73 -11.53
C ASP A 157 9.94 -19.57 -10.10
N MET A 158 8.62 -19.40 -9.99
CA MET A 158 7.97 -19.22 -8.69
C MET A 158 8.14 -20.47 -7.81
N GLU A 159 8.09 -21.67 -8.38
CA GLU A 159 8.19 -22.92 -7.63
C GLU A 159 9.55 -23.06 -6.93
N SER A 160 10.63 -22.71 -7.62
CA SER A 160 12.00 -22.67 -7.09
C SER A 160 12.13 -21.68 -5.92
N ILE A 161 11.47 -20.52 -6.01
CA ILE A 161 11.44 -19.51 -4.93
C ILE A 161 10.68 -20.04 -3.70
N LEU A 162 9.55 -20.72 -3.93
CA LEU A 162 8.74 -21.29 -2.85
C LEU A 162 9.50 -22.41 -2.13
N LEU A 163 10.14 -23.31 -2.87
CA LEU A 163 10.92 -24.41 -2.28
C LEU A 163 12.16 -23.90 -1.56
N GLY A 164 12.87 -22.94 -2.15
CA GLY A 164 14.12 -22.39 -1.58
C GLY A 164 13.89 -21.48 -0.39
N ARG A 165 13.24 -20.33 -0.60
CA ARG A 165 13.17 -19.26 0.42
C ARG A 165 11.97 -19.37 1.33
N GLU A 166 10.81 -19.76 0.82
CA GLU A 166 9.66 -20.06 1.67
C GLU A 166 9.80 -21.41 2.38
N ARG A 167 10.85 -22.18 2.05
CA ARG A 167 11.14 -23.51 2.59
C ARG A 167 9.91 -24.42 2.54
N LEU A 168 9.13 -24.28 1.47
CA LEU A 168 7.92 -25.05 1.30
C LEU A 168 8.30 -26.52 1.06
N ALA A 169 7.63 -27.45 1.75
CA ALA A 169 7.85 -28.87 1.49
C ALA A 169 7.38 -29.24 0.09
N LEU A 170 8.07 -30.19 -0.57
CA LEU A 170 7.73 -30.67 -1.92
C LEU A 170 6.28 -31.21 -2.02
N GLY A 171 5.72 -31.69 -0.92
CA GLY A 171 4.34 -32.17 -0.82
C GLY A 171 3.33 -31.20 -0.19
N ALA A 172 3.67 -29.90 -0.08
CA ALA A 172 2.78 -28.92 0.54
C ALA A 172 1.44 -28.80 -0.21
N SER A 173 0.37 -28.57 0.55
CA SER A 173 -0.98 -28.43 0.01
C SER A 173 -1.10 -27.19 -0.90
N ILE A 174 -2.11 -27.18 -1.77
CA ILE A 174 -2.40 -26.03 -2.65
C ILE A 174 -2.58 -24.74 -1.83
N ALA A 175 -3.31 -24.82 -0.70
CA ALA A 175 -3.53 -23.67 0.18
C ALA A 175 -2.23 -23.13 0.80
N GLU A 176 -1.25 -23.99 1.10
CA GLU A 176 0.06 -23.57 1.61
C GLU A 176 0.92 -22.94 0.50
N LYS A 177 0.89 -23.52 -0.71
CA LYS A 177 1.53 -22.95 -1.91
C LYS A 177 1.01 -21.55 -2.19
N GLU A 178 -0.31 -21.36 -2.19
CA GLU A 178 -0.95 -20.05 -2.40
C GLU A 178 -0.56 -19.03 -1.33
N LYS A 179 -0.59 -19.42 -0.04
CA LYS A 179 -0.18 -18.53 1.05
C LYS A 179 1.29 -18.13 0.95
N ALA A 180 2.16 -19.06 0.56
CA ALA A 180 3.57 -18.79 0.36
C ALA A 180 3.81 -17.87 -0.85
N ALA A 181 3.13 -18.12 -1.98
CA ALA A 181 3.16 -17.24 -3.15
C ALA A 181 2.70 -15.82 -2.82
N GLN A 182 1.62 -15.67 -2.05
CA GLN A 182 1.15 -14.36 -1.58
C GLN A 182 2.19 -13.61 -0.75
N ARG A 183 2.99 -14.31 0.08
CA ARG A 183 4.09 -13.68 0.84
C ARG A 183 5.20 -13.20 -0.08
N VAL A 184 5.61 -14.02 -1.05
CA VAL A 184 6.58 -13.64 -2.10
C VAL A 184 6.07 -12.40 -2.85
N TYR A 185 4.82 -12.41 -3.30
CA TYR A 185 4.20 -11.28 -3.98
C TYR A 185 4.16 -10.00 -3.14
N LYS A 186 3.88 -10.12 -1.84
CA LYS A 186 3.92 -8.98 -0.91
C LYS A 186 5.33 -8.45 -0.70
N ARG A 187 6.37 -9.29 -0.75
CA ARG A 187 7.77 -8.83 -0.73
C ARG A 187 8.15 -8.12 -2.03
N HIS A 188 7.86 -8.72 -3.18
CA HIS A 188 8.11 -8.09 -4.47
C HIS A 188 7.34 -6.77 -4.63
N GLY A 189 6.14 -6.67 -4.05
CA GLY A 189 5.41 -5.40 -3.96
C GLY A 189 6.18 -4.32 -3.21
N ARG A 190 6.72 -4.66 -2.03
CA ARG A 190 7.56 -3.75 -1.25
C ARG A 190 8.84 -3.37 -1.98
N LEU A 191 9.48 -4.31 -2.67
CA LEU A 191 10.67 -4.05 -3.49
C LEU A 191 10.37 -3.06 -4.62
N ARG A 192 9.28 -3.22 -5.35
CA ARG A 192 8.89 -2.28 -6.43
C ARG A 192 8.65 -0.87 -5.91
N ASP A 193 7.99 -0.76 -4.75
CA ASP A 193 7.78 0.53 -4.10
C ASP A 193 9.14 1.16 -3.74
N HIS A 194 10.08 0.37 -3.21
CA HIS A 194 11.44 0.83 -2.93
C HIS A 194 12.18 1.27 -4.20
N LEU A 195 12.16 0.49 -5.28
CA LEU A 195 12.81 0.84 -6.55
C LEU A 195 12.24 2.15 -7.12
N THR A 196 10.92 2.36 -6.99
CA THR A 196 10.29 3.62 -7.40
C THR A 196 10.77 4.80 -6.54
N THR A 197 10.87 4.62 -5.22
CA THR A 197 11.41 5.63 -4.31
C THR A 197 12.90 5.91 -4.59
N MET A 198 13.69 4.87 -4.87
CA MET A 198 15.10 5.00 -5.26
C MET A 198 15.25 5.77 -6.57
N ALA A 199 14.42 5.47 -7.57
CA ALA A 199 14.44 6.16 -8.85
C ALA A 199 14.08 7.64 -8.71
N ARG A 200 13.07 7.99 -7.91
CA ARG A 200 12.74 9.39 -7.59
C ARG A 200 13.90 10.12 -6.94
N TRP A 201 14.50 9.49 -5.94
CA TRP A 201 15.66 10.07 -5.28
C TRP A 201 16.85 10.24 -6.24
N LEU A 202 17.10 9.27 -7.14
CA LEU A 202 18.16 9.37 -8.14
C LEU A 202 17.89 10.49 -9.15
N GLU A 203 16.64 10.68 -9.57
CA GLU A 203 16.22 11.79 -10.44
C GLU A 203 16.43 13.15 -9.76
N GLU A 204 16.00 13.30 -8.50
CA GLU A 204 16.27 14.49 -7.68
C GLU A 204 17.78 14.78 -7.52
N LYS A 205 18.63 13.75 -7.62
CA LYS A 205 20.09 13.85 -7.58
C LYS A 205 20.74 13.98 -8.97
N GLY A 206 19.95 14.11 -10.03
CA GLY A 206 20.43 14.25 -11.42
C GLY A 206 21.12 12.99 -11.98
N CYS A 207 20.83 11.81 -11.41
CA CYS A 207 21.43 10.53 -11.81
C CYS A 207 20.54 9.72 -12.76
N LEU A 208 19.27 10.10 -12.84
CA LEU A 208 18.29 9.58 -13.79
C LEU A 208 17.58 10.76 -14.43
N SER A 209 17.19 10.63 -15.69
CA SER A 209 16.30 11.58 -16.35
C SER A 209 14.85 11.40 -15.89
N SER A 210 14.02 12.43 -16.05
CA SER A 210 12.59 12.33 -15.75
C SER A 210 11.86 11.29 -16.63
N ASP A 211 12.38 11.03 -17.84
CA ASP A 211 11.82 9.98 -18.72
C ASP A 211 12.18 8.57 -18.21
N GLU A 212 13.40 8.38 -17.72
CA GLU A 212 13.81 7.12 -17.08
C GLU A 212 12.98 6.87 -15.81
N LEU A 213 12.69 7.92 -15.02
CA LEU A 213 11.79 7.81 -13.88
C LEU A 213 10.38 7.37 -14.29
N LYS A 214 9.81 7.96 -15.35
CA LYS A 214 8.50 7.56 -15.89
C LYS A 214 8.50 6.10 -16.33
N GLN A 215 9.55 5.65 -17.01
CA GLN A 215 9.70 4.25 -17.43
C GLN A 215 9.77 3.30 -16.22
N VAL A 216 10.50 3.64 -15.15
CA VAL A 216 10.55 2.82 -13.91
C VAL A 216 9.16 2.71 -13.26
N ILE A 217 8.40 3.82 -13.22
CA ILE A 217 7.04 3.83 -12.67
C ILE A 217 6.10 2.97 -13.52
N GLN A 218 6.14 3.12 -14.83
CA GLN A 218 5.33 2.34 -15.77
C GLN A 218 5.65 0.85 -15.66
N LEU A 219 6.93 0.50 -15.58
CA LEU A 219 7.37 -0.88 -15.43
C LEU A 219 6.96 -1.47 -14.09
N SER A 220 7.08 -0.72 -13.00
CA SER A 220 6.60 -1.14 -11.68
C SER A 220 5.09 -1.42 -11.68
N ALA A 221 4.31 -0.60 -12.38
CA ALA A 221 2.88 -0.80 -12.57
C ALA A 221 2.56 -1.99 -13.48
N TRP A 222 3.33 -2.20 -14.54
CA TRP A 222 3.21 -3.37 -15.43
C TRP A 222 3.50 -4.68 -14.69
N MET A 223 4.60 -4.75 -13.93
CA MET A 223 4.94 -5.93 -13.11
C MET A 223 3.84 -6.26 -12.10
N LYS A 224 3.22 -5.24 -11.48
CA LYS A 224 2.11 -5.43 -10.54
C LYS A 224 0.86 -6.03 -11.22
N ARG A 225 0.61 -5.71 -12.50
CA ARG A 225 -0.52 -6.24 -13.28
C ARG A 225 -0.28 -7.71 -13.66
N ASN A 226 0.86 -8.01 -14.29
CA ASN A 226 1.17 -9.37 -14.74
C ASN A 226 1.36 -10.36 -13.58
N GLN A 227 1.76 -9.88 -12.40
CA GLN A 227 1.81 -10.71 -11.19
C GLN A 227 0.43 -11.18 -10.71
N LYS A 228 -0.66 -10.52 -11.11
CA LYS A 228 -2.04 -10.94 -10.82
C LYS A 228 -2.63 -11.87 -11.88
N GLU A 229 -2.08 -11.86 -13.09
CA GLU A 229 -2.58 -12.68 -14.21
C GLU A 229 -1.93 -14.07 -14.22
N GLY A 230 -0.69 -14.21 -13.74
CA GLY A 230 -0.04 -15.52 -13.52
C GLY A 230 -0.62 -16.37 -12.37
N THR A 231 -1.81 -16.04 -11.86
CA THR A 231 -2.53 -16.78 -10.81
C THR A 231 -3.85 -17.41 -11.28
N THR A 232 -4.20 -17.25 -12.56
CA THR A 232 -5.33 -17.94 -13.23
C THR A 232 -4.81 -18.93 -14.25
#